data_AF-A0A7W6PIQ6-F1
#
_entry.id   AF-A0A7W6PIQ6-F1
#
_cell.length_a   1.000
_cell.length_b   1.000
_cell.length_c   1.000
_cell.angle_alpha   90.00
_cell.angle_beta   90.00
_cell.angle_gamma   90.00
#
_symmetry.space_group_name_H-M   'P 1'
#
loop_
_entity.id
_entity.type
_entity.pdbx_description
1 polymer ?
#
loop_
_entity_poly.entity_id
_entity_poly.type
_entity_poly.pdbx_seq_one_letter_code
_entity_poly.pdbx_strand_id
1 'polypeptide(L)'
;MILDMQRLGLKEEILERNGIDLGSNTRSMPYLDSSTQPPTPGLFQHSKTTHLHVSPITARELEQQLRERDPQSPGQSAQLLPSDPGHADHPLYQQIRDGVQKLDAQHDREWDASSQRMTASLLALAKEEGLSRVDHVVLNNPTAQLAGSEKVFVVQGALNDPAHQRAHMPTVDAVQAPESQSFDRLQAINQTQAQTREQQQALEQSQQAVTQACPSMTR
;
A
#
# COMPACT_ATOMS: atom_id res chain seq x y z
N MET A 1 12.56 18.13 15.37
CA MET A 1 12.77 18.97 16.58
C MET A 1 13.03 20.40 16.11
N ILE A 2 12.44 21.43 16.74
CA ILE A 2 12.69 22.85 16.37
C ILE A 2 13.60 23.46 17.44
N LEU A 3 14.76 23.99 17.05
CA LEU A 3 15.70 24.68 17.93
C LEU A 3 16.06 26.05 17.36
N ASP A 4 16.36 27.00 18.23
CA ASP A 4 16.96 28.28 17.86
C ASP A 4 18.45 28.23 18.19
N MET A 5 19.29 27.90 17.20
CA MET A 5 20.73 27.71 17.41
C MET A 5 21.42 28.99 17.86
N GLN A 6 21.03 30.13 17.27
CA GLN A 6 21.62 31.43 17.55
C GLN A 6 21.33 31.89 18.99
N ARG A 7 20.08 31.73 19.46
CA ARG A 7 19.68 32.09 20.82
C ARG A 7 20.32 31.19 21.88
N LEU A 8 20.56 29.93 21.54
CA LEU A 8 21.26 28.97 22.41
C LEU A 8 22.79 29.14 22.39
N GLY A 9 23.32 30.00 21.50
CA GLY A 9 24.77 30.19 21.32
C GLY A 9 25.47 28.94 20.78
N LEU A 10 24.72 28.04 20.16
CA LEU A 10 25.21 26.76 19.67
C LEU A 10 25.59 26.86 18.19
N LYS A 11 26.64 26.15 17.80
CA LYS A 11 27.03 25.96 16.40
C LYS A 11 27.05 24.47 16.11
N GLU A 12 26.33 24.05 15.09
CA GLU A 12 26.20 22.64 14.69
C GLU A 12 27.57 21.98 14.49
N GLU A 13 28.46 22.59 13.70
CA GLU A 13 29.83 22.11 13.47
C GLU A 13 30.61 21.88 14.78
N ILE A 14 30.46 22.79 15.75
CA ILE A 14 31.17 22.70 17.04
C ILE A 14 30.59 21.59 17.89
N LEU A 15 29.26 21.45 17.93
CA LEU A 15 28.60 20.38 18.66
C LEU A 15 29.05 19.02 18.14
N GLU A 16 29.05 18.83 16.83
CA GLU A 16 29.42 17.56 16.19
C GLU A 16 30.89 17.22 16.37
N ARG A 17 31.78 18.21 16.19
CA ARG A 17 33.24 18.00 16.30
C ARG A 17 33.70 17.75 17.73
N ASN A 18 32.99 18.29 18.73
CA ASN A 18 33.29 18.06 20.15
C ASN A 18 32.60 16.82 20.74
N GLY A 19 31.80 16.12 19.93
CA GLY A 19 31.11 14.90 20.33
C GLY A 19 29.76 15.18 20.96
N ILE A 20 28.70 15.00 20.18
CA ILE A 20 27.33 14.94 20.69
C ILE A 20 27.06 13.50 21.13
N ASP A 21 26.72 13.30 22.41
CA ASP A 21 26.17 12.04 22.90
C ASP A 21 24.64 12.07 22.78
N LEU A 22 24.12 11.37 21.77
CA LEU A 22 22.67 11.25 21.52
C LEU A 22 22.07 10.01 22.22
N GLY A 23 22.81 9.42 23.16
CA GLY A 23 22.41 8.22 23.91
C GLY A 23 22.76 6.92 23.17
N SER A 24 21.97 5.87 23.40
CA SER A 24 22.16 4.57 22.74
C SER A 24 21.84 4.58 21.24
N ASN A 25 21.16 5.61 20.75
CA ASN A 25 20.75 5.74 19.36
C ASN A 25 21.83 6.47 18.55
N THR A 26 22.58 5.72 17.75
CA THR A 26 23.66 6.25 16.91
C THR A 26 23.20 6.87 15.59
N ARG A 27 21.88 6.98 15.35
CA ARG A 27 21.34 7.60 14.13
C ARG A 27 21.33 9.12 14.26
N SER A 28 21.62 9.75 13.13
CA SER A 28 21.58 11.19 12.94
C SER A 28 20.22 11.79 13.33
N MET A 29 20.24 12.91 14.04
CA MET A 29 19.04 13.53 14.60
C MET A 29 18.62 14.79 13.81
N PRO A 30 17.51 14.71 13.05
CA PRO A 30 17.03 15.83 12.25
C PRO A 30 16.48 16.96 13.13
N TYR A 31 16.82 18.20 12.80
CA TYR A 31 16.30 19.40 13.47
C TYR A 31 16.02 20.53 12.47
N LEU A 32 15.27 21.54 12.95
CA LEU A 32 14.92 22.74 12.19
C LEU A 32 15.41 23.95 12.99
N ASP A 33 16.30 24.74 12.40
CA ASP A 33 16.85 25.96 12.97
C ASP A 33 15.93 27.15 12.71
N SER A 34 15.23 27.61 13.75
CA SER A 34 14.33 28.76 13.69
C SER A 34 15.06 30.11 13.79
N SER A 35 16.40 30.14 13.85
CA SER A 35 17.18 31.39 13.83
C SER A 35 17.13 32.12 12.47
N THR A 36 16.68 31.42 11.43
CA THR A 36 16.54 31.92 10.05
C THR A 36 15.08 31.88 9.59
N GLN A 37 14.72 32.69 8.59
CA GLN A 37 13.38 32.70 8.01
C GLN A 37 13.45 32.61 6.47
N PRO A 38 13.00 31.51 5.84
CA PRO A 38 12.38 30.33 6.47
C PRO A 38 13.38 29.54 7.35
N PRO A 39 12.90 28.75 8.33
CA PRO A 39 13.75 27.94 9.19
C PRO A 39 14.64 26.99 8.39
N THR A 40 15.91 26.87 8.77
CA THR A 40 16.90 26.08 8.05
C THR A 40 16.93 24.64 8.58
N PRO A 41 16.71 23.62 7.75
CA PRO A 41 16.84 22.22 8.15
C PRO A 41 18.32 21.83 8.40
N GLY A 42 18.55 21.04 9.44
CA GLY A 42 19.90 20.56 9.83
C GLY A 42 19.86 19.14 10.40
N LEU A 43 21.03 18.54 10.57
CA LEU A 43 21.18 17.14 10.96
C LEU A 43 22.32 16.97 11.96
N PHE A 44 22.00 16.63 13.21
CA PHE A 44 23.05 16.27 14.17
C PHE A 44 23.60 14.88 13.90
N GLN A 45 24.86 14.84 13.50
CA GLN A 45 25.62 13.60 13.32
C GLN A 45 26.11 13.06 14.66
N HIS A 46 26.01 11.75 14.83
CA HIS A 46 26.58 11.10 16.01
C HIS A 46 28.07 10.85 15.80
N SER A 47 28.90 11.29 16.76
CA SER A 47 30.36 11.11 16.74
C SER A 47 30.86 9.65 16.70
N LYS A 48 30.00 8.66 17.02
CA LYS A 48 30.33 7.23 16.94
C LYS A 48 30.30 6.72 15.49
N THR A 49 29.50 7.33 14.63
CA THR A 49 29.33 6.90 13.22
C THR A 49 30.14 7.76 12.27
N THR A 50 30.18 9.07 12.49
CA THR A 50 30.98 9.99 11.69
C THR A 50 31.38 11.23 12.49
N HIS A 51 32.56 11.77 12.23
CA HIS A 51 33.00 13.08 12.73
C HIS A 51 32.85 14.16 11.65
N LEU A 52 32.22 13.82 10.52
CA LEU A 52 32.02 14.73 9.40
C LEU A 52 30.69 15.45 9.54
N HIS A 53 30.74 16.77 9.52
CA HIS A 53 29.60 17.65 9.43
C HIS A 53 28.98 17.57 8.02
N VAL A 54 27.69 17.29 7.93
CA VAL A 54 26.95 17.17 6.66
C VAL A 54 25.72 18.08 6.71
N SER A 55 25.97 19.39 6.70
CA SER A 55 24.94 20.44 6.63
C SER A 55 25.34 21.55 5.66
N PRO A 56 24.39 22.27 5.06
CA PRO A 56 22.93 22.09 5.21
C PRO A 56 22.40 20.92 4.39
N ILE A 57 21.39 20.23 4.93
CA ILE A 57 20.55 19.30 4.17
C ILE A 57 19.39 20.06 3.55
N THR A 58 18.84 19.60 2.43
CA THR A 58 17.60 20.18 1.90
C THR A 58 16.39 19.75 2.73
N ALA A 59 15.28 20.49 2.61
CA ALA A 59 14.01 20.11 3.25
C ALA A 59 13.57 18.68 2.85
N ARG A 60 13.82 18.27 1.60
CA ARG A 60 13.54 16.90 1.11
C ARG A 60 14.39 15.83 1.79
N GLU A 61 15.67 16.13 2.03
CA GLU A 61 16.57 15.22 2.74
C GLU A 61 16.21 15.11 4.23
N LEU A 62 15.77 16.22 4.85
CA LEU A 62 15.24 16.21 6.22
C LEU A 62 14.00 15.30 6.32
N GLU A 63 13.08 15.40 5.36
CA GLU A 63 11.90 14.55 5.28
C GLU A 63 12.25 13.07 5.12
N GLN A 64 13.26 12.75 4.30
CA GLN A 64 13.75 11.37 4.14
C GLN A 64 14.33 10.81 5.45
N GLN A 65 15.18 11.57 6.14
CA GLN A 65 15.81 11.12 7.39
C GLN A 65 14.81 10.98 8.54
N LEU A 66 13.80 11.86 8.61
CA LEU A 66 12.67 11.72 9.52
C LEU A 66 11.91 10.41 9.25
N ARG A 67 11.72 10.05 7.97
CA ARG A 67 11.04 8.82 7.53
C ARG A 67 11.88 7.56 7.82
N GLU A 68 13.20 7.61 7.70
CA GLU A 68 14.09 6.49 8.03
C GLU A 68 14.20 6.24 9.54
N ARG A 69 14.09 7.30 10.35
CA ARG A 69 14.16 7.22 11.82
C ARG A 69 12.89 6.64 12.43
N ASP A 70 11.75 6.87 11.79
CA ASP A 70 10.45 6.36 12.23
C ASP A 70 9.91 5.33 11.22
N PRO A 71 10.24 4.03 11.38
CA PRO A 71 9.71 2.96 10.50
C PRO A 71 8.19 2.76 10.63
N GLN A 72 7.51 3.58 11.43
CA GLN A 72 6.07 3.59 11.68
C GLN A 72 5.38 4.83 11.10
N SER A 73 6.12 5.73 10.46
CA SER A 73 5.58 6.84 9.70
C SER A 73 5.52 6.37 8.25
N PRO A 74 4.35 5.92 7.74
CA PRO A 74 4.14 5.72 6.31
C PRO A 74 4.17 7.09 5.64
N GLY A 75 5.36 7.68 5.55
CA GLY A 75 5.64 8.71 4.61
C GLY A 75 5.52 8.05 3.25
N GLN A 76 4.46 8.44 2.56
CA GLN A 76 4.17 8.20 1.16
C GLN A 76 5.48 8.30 0.33
N SER A 77 6.15 7.18 0.09
CA SER A 77 6.43 6.85 -1.30
C SER A 77 5.04 6.86 -1.93
N ALA A 78 4.85 7.55 -3.06
CA ALA A 78 3.62 7.45 -3.81
C ALA A 78 3.50 5.99 -4.30
N GLN A 79 3.13 5.08 -3.39
CA GLN A 79 2.58 3.80 -3.72
C GLN A 79 1.31 4.17 -4.46
N LEU A 80 1.38 4.03 -5.78
CA LEU A 80 0.25 4.25 -6.66
C LEU A 80 -0.91 3.47 -6.06
N LEU A 81 -2.01 4.17 -5.75
CA LEU A 81 -3.19 3.52 -5.24
C LEU A 81 -3.84 2.74 -6.38
N PRO A 82 -4.67 1.73 -6.10
CA PRO A 82 -5.43 1.05 -7.14
C PRO A 82 -6.31 2.00 -7.96
N SER A 83 -6.71 3.12 -7.37
CA SER A 83 -7.43 4.21 -8.04
C SER A 83 -6.59 4.95 -9.08
N ASP A 84 -5.26 4.88 -9.02
CA ASP A 84 -4.34 5.55 -9.94
C ASP A 84 -4.10 4.73 -11.22
N PRO A 85 -4.08 5.37 -12.42
CA PRO A 85 -3.91 4.67 -13.71
C PRO A 85 -2.63 3.86 -13.85
N GLY A 86 -1.60 4.17 -13.06
CA GLY A 86 -0.32 3.48 -13.09
C GLY A 86 -0.27 2.18 -12.25
N HIS A 87 -1.34 1.85 -11.52
CA HIS A 87 -1.35 0.68 -10.65
C HIS A 87 -1.74 -0.61 -11.41
N ALA A 88 -1.13 -1.73 -11.04
CA ALA A 88 -1.38 -3.02 -11.68
C ALA A 88 -2.86 -3.46 -11.59
N ASP A 89 -3.52 -3.14 -10.48
CA ASP A 89 -4.95 -3.47 -10.26
C ASP A 89 -5.92 -2.38 -10.74
N HIS A 90 -5.43 -1.30 -11.36
CA HIS A 90 -6.29 -0.22 -11.84
C HIS A 90 -7.37 -0.68 -12.82
N PRO A 91 -7.10 -1.59 -13.79
CA PRO A 91 -8.15 -2.08 -14.69
C PRO A 91 -9.28 -2.78 -13.95
N LEU A 92 -8.95 -3.57 -12.92
CA LEU A 92 -9.94 -4.27 -12.09
C LEU A 92 -10.71 -3.28 -11.21
N TYR A 93 -10.02 -2.29 -10.63
CA TYR A 93 -10.65 -1.20 -9.89
C TYR A 93 -11.69 -0.47 -10.75
N GLN A 94 -11.34 -0.11 -11.99
CA GLN A 94 -12.25 0.57 -12.92
C GLN A 94 -13.49 -0.29 -13.22
N GLN A 95 -13.31 -1.58 -13.52
CA GLN A 95 -14.43 -2.50 -13.78
C GLN A 95 -15.42 -2.57 -12.61
N ILE A 96 -14.90 -2.66 -11.39
CA ILE A 96 -15.73 -2.69 -10.17
C ILE A 96 -16.42 -1.34 -9.97
N ARG A 97 -15.69 -0.24 -10.15
CA ARG A 97 -16.25 1.12 -10.04
C ARG A 97 -17.42 1.33 -11.00
N ASP A 98 -17.26 0.95 -12.26
CA ASP A 98 -18.32 0.99 -13.27
C ASP A 98 -19.53 0.12 -12.86
N GLY A 99 -19.27 -1.06 -12.29
CA GLY A 99 -20.32 -1.94 -11.77
C GLY A 99 -21.09 -1.32 -10.60
N VAL A 100 -20.39 -0.75 -9.62
CA VAL A 100 -20.98 -0.06 -8.47
C VAL A 100 -21.75 1.18 -8.91
N GLN A 101 -21.22 1.98 -9.84
CA GLN A 101 -21.94 3.14 -10.38
C GLN A 101 -23.25 2.74 -11.07
N LYS A 102 -23.24 1.64 -11.85
CA LYS A 102 -24.46 1.10 -12.45
C LYS A 102 -25.44 0.57 -11.40
N LEU A 103 -24.93 -0.01 -10.31
CA LEU A 103 -25.74 -0.48 -9.19
C LEU A 103 -26.40 0.71 -8.49
N ASP A 104 -25.65 1.76 -8.17
CA ASP A 104 -26.20 2.96 -7.52
C ASP A 104 -27.29 3.61 -8.38
N ALA A 105 -27.05 3.73 -9.70
CA ALA A 105 -28.04 4.25 -10.63
C ALA A 105 -29.33 3.42 -10.70
N GLN A 106 -29.27 2.10 -10.51
CA GLN A 106 -30.46 1.23 -10.43
C GLN A 106 -31.27 1.45 -9.15
N HIS A 107 -30.65 2.02 -8.11
CA HIS A 107 -31.27 2.30 -6.83
C HIS A 107 -31.55 3.80 -6.63
N ASP A 108 -31.54 4.60 -7.71
CA ASP A 108 -31.71 6.06 -7.69
C ASP A 108 -30.74 6.76 -6.71
N ARG A 109 -29.52 6.21 -6.59
CA ARG A 109 -28.43 6.78 -5.78
C ARG A 109 -27.36 7.38 -6.68
N GLU A 110 -26.82 8.51 -6.25
CA GLU A 110 -25.63 9.09 -6.86
C GLU A 110 -24.36 8.49 -6.25
N TRP A 111 -23.26 8.60 -7.00
CA TRP A 111 -21.95 8.19 -6.54
C TRP A 111 -21.52 9.00 -5.32
N ASP A 112 -21.26 8.31 -4.20
CA ASP A 112 -20.88 8.92 -2.92
C ASP A 112 -19.65 8.24 -2.29
N ALA A 113 -19.26 8.70 -1.08
CA ALA A 113 -18.14 8.14 -0.34
C ALA A 113 -18.35 6.68 0.09
N SER A 114 -19.59 6.21 0.17
CA SER A 114 -19.93 4.81 0.44
C SER A 114 -19.74 3.96 -0.82
N SER A 115 -20.04 4.49 -2.01
CA SER A 115 -19.74 3.85 -3.30
C SER A 115 -18.23 3.68 -3.51
N GLN A 116 -17.44 4.67 -3.11
CA GLN A 116 -15.97 4.59 -3.09
C GLN A 116 -15.47 3.46 -2.17
N ARG A 117 -15.93 3.46 -0.91
CA ARG A 117 -15.59 2.41 0.07
C ARG A 117 -15.99 1.01 -0.40
N MET A 118 -17.19 0.89 -0.98
CA MET A 118 -17.67 -0.35 -1.57
C MET A 118 -16.76 -0.81 -2.71
N THR A 119 -16.38 0.08 -3.62
CA THR A 119 -15.47 -0.25 -4.73
C THR A 119 -14.13 -0.79 -4.21
N ALA A 120 -13.54 -0.13 -3.21
CA ALA A 120 -12.27 -0.56 -2.62
C ALA A 120 -12.39 -1.91 -1.90
N SER A 121 -13.47 -2.12 -1.14
CA SER A 121 -13.75 -3.38 -0.45
C SER A 121 -13.95 -4.54 -1.42
N LEU A 122 -14.72 -4.32 -2.49
CA LEU A 122 -14.98 -5.28 -3.54
C LEU A 122 -13.72 -5.62 -4.35
N LEU A 123 -12.81 -4.66 -4.54
CA LEU A 123 -11.52 -4.92 -5.19
C LEU A 123 -10.66 -5.88 -4.36
N ALA A 124 -10.54 -5.63 -3.06
CA ALA A 124 -9.80 -6.51 -2.16
C ALA A 124 -10.41 -7.92 -2.14
N LEU A 125 -11.74 -8.02 -2.06
CA LEU A 125 -12.47 -9.30 -2.14
C LEU A 125 -12.23 -10.03 -3.45
N ALA A 126 -12.32 -9.33 -4.59
CA ALA A 126 -12.12 -9.92 -5.90
C ALA A 126 -10.73 -10.56 -6.02
N LYS A 127 -9.70 -9.85 -5.53
CA LYS A 127 -8.31 -10.30 -5.57
C LYS A 127 -8.04 -11.44 -4.59
N GLU A 128 -8.68 -11.44 -3.43
CA GLU A 128 -8.62 -12.53 -2.46
C GLU A 128 -9.18 -13.83 -3.04
N GLU A 129 -10.31 -13.76 -3.74
CA GLU A 129 -10.98 -14.90 -4.36
C GLU A 129 -10.39 -15.26 -5.74
N GLY A 130 -9.31 -14.60 -6.16
CA GLY A 130 -8.61 -14.90 -7.41
C GLY A 130 -9.30 -14.42 -8.69
N LEU A 131 -10.30 -13.55 -8.60
CA LEU A 131 -10.98 -12.97 -9.75
C LEU A 131 -10.03 -12.05 -10.52
N SER A 132 -9.82 -12.36 -11.80
CA SER A 132 -8.95 -11.57 -12.69
C SER A 132 -9.66 -10.40 -13.41
N ARG A 133 -11.00 -10.40 -13.41
CA ARG A 133 -11.87 -9.36 -13.99
C ARG A 133 -13.23 -9.42 -13.31
N VAL A 134 -13.97 -8.32 -13.31
CA VAL A 134 -15.35 -8.24 -12.82
C VAL A 134 -16.25 -7.72 -13.93
N ASP A 135 -17.30 -8.47 -14.23
CA ASP A 135 -18.28 -8.14 -15.28
C ASP A 135 -19.58 -7.59 -14.70
N HIS A 136 -19.96 -8.07 -13.52
CA HIS A 136 -21.18 -7.66 -12.85
C HIS A 136 -20.94 -7.42 -11.36
N VAL A 137 -21.52 -6.33 -10.84
CA VAL A 137 -21.68 -6.07 -9.42
C VAL A 137 -23.18 -6.03 -9.14
N VAL A 138 -23.66 -6.94 -8.30
CA VAL A 138 -25.11 -7.11 -8.06
C VAL A 138 -25.38 -7.33 -6.58
N LEU A 139 -26.57 -6.92 -6.13
CA LEU A 139 -27.07 -7.20 -4.80
C LEU A 139 -27.88 -8.49 -4.78
N ASN A 140 -28.00 -9.11 -3.61
CA ASN A 140 -28.88 -10.27 -3.48
C ASN A 140 -30.36 -9.88 -3.62
N ASN A 141 -31.11 -10.77 -4.25
CA ASN A 141 -32.56 -10.75 -4.19
C ASN A 141 -33.05 -11.18 -2.80
N PRO A 142 -34.21 -10.68 -2.35
CA PRO A 142 -34.83 -11.15 -1.11
C PRO A 142 -35.18 -12.64 -1.21
N THR A 143 -34.84 -13.39 -0.17
CA THR A 143 -35.16 -14.81 -0.02
C THR A 143 -35.82 -15.04 1.34
N ALA A 144 -36.24 -16.27 1.64
CA ALA A 144 -36.79 -16.61 2.95
C ALA A 144 -35.81 -16.40 4.11
N GLN A 145 -34.50 -16.29 3.84
CA GLN A 145 -33.46 -16.15 4.86
C GLN A 145 -32.69 -14.83 4.80
N LEU A 146 -32.65 -14.15 3.65
CA LEU A 146 -31.95 -12.88 3.50
C LEU A 146 -32.90 -11.79 2.98
N ALA A 147 -32.81 -10.61 3.60
CA ALA A 147 -33.43 -9.41 3.06
C ALA A 147 -32.76 -9.03 1.72
N GLY A 148 -33.47 -8.31 0.85
CA GLY A 148 -32.85 -7.75 -0.36
C GLY A 148 -31.73 -6.78 0.02
N SER A 149 -30.67 -6.73 -0.79
CA SER A 149 -29.54 -5.82 -0.59
C SER A 149 -28.65 -6.06 0.64
N GLU A 150 -28.79 -7.19 1.32
CA GLU A 150 -27.97 -7.58 2.48
C GLU A 150 -26.54 -7.99 2.08
N LYS A 151 -26.39 -8.58 0.88
CA LYS A 151 -25.11 -9.03 0.33
C LYS A 151 -24.88 -8.44 -1.05
N VAL A 152 -23.62 -8.08 -1.30
CA VAL A 152 -23.11 -7.66 -2.60
C VAL A 152 -22.23 -8.75 -3.19
N PHE A 153 -22.36 -8.96 -4.51
CA PHE A 153 -21.67 -9.97 -5.28
C PHE A 153 -20.87 -9.30 -6.39
N VAL A 154 -19.64 -9.77 -6.57
CA VAL A 154 -18.84 -9.52 -7.78
C VAL A 154 -18.81 -10.81 -8.58
N VAL A 155 -19.11 -10.71 -9.87
CA VAL A 155 -19.22 -11.85 -10.77
C VAL A 155 -18.32 -11.64 -11.98
N GLN A 156 -17.57 -12.68 -12.32
CA GLN A 156 -16.79 -12.83 -13.53
C GLN A 156 -17.51 -13.79 -14.48
N GLY A 157 -17.72 -13.36 -15.72
CA GLY A 157 -18.49 -14.08 -16.73
C GLY A 157 -19.94 -13.61 -16.80
N ALA A 158 -20.71 -14.22 -17.70
CA ALA A 158 -22.13 -13.89 -17.85
C ALA A 158 -22.94 -14.48 -16.69
N LEU A 159 -23.96 -13.76 -16.19
CA LEU A 159 -24.81 -14.23 -15.09
C LEU A 159 -25.51 -15.58 -15.38
N ASN A 160 -25.76 -15.88 -16.66
CA ASN A 160 -26.40 -17.12 -17.10
C ASN A 160 -25.39 -18.23 -17.43
N ASP A 161 -24.09 -17.96 -17.34
CA ASP A 161 -23.05 -18.95 -17.60
C ASP A 161 -22.83 -19.80 -16.33
N PRO A 162 -22.97 -21.14 -16.38
CA PRO A 162 -22.71 -22.00 -15.23
C PRO A 162 -21.23 -22.01 -14.79
N ALA A 163 -20.30 -21.59 -15.65
CA ALA A 163 -18.88 -21.48 -15.34
C ALA A 163 -18.48 -20.10 -14.76
N HIS A 164 -19.45 -19.25 -14.41
CA HIS A 164 -19.13 -17.97 -13.78
C HIS A 164 -18.41 -18.15 -12.44
N GLN A 165 -17.47 -17.26 -12.15
CA GLN A 165 -16.87 -17.15 -10.83
C GLN A 165 -17.52 -16.01 -10.08
N ARG A 166 -17.76 -16.19 -8.78
CA ARG A 166 -18.40 -15.16 -7.96
C ARG A 166 -17.77 -15.09 -6.59
N ALA A 167 -17.63 -13.88 -6.09
CA ALA A 167 -17.31 -13.60 -4.70
C ALA A 167 -18.39 -12.72 -4.09
N HIS A 168 -18.54 -12.76 -2.77
CA HIS A 168 -19.56 -11.98 -2.10
C HIS A 168 -19.11 -11.53 -0.71
N MET A 169 -19.71 -10.44 -0.24
CA MET A 169 -19.55 -9.96 1.12
C MET A 169 -20.83 -9.26 1.60
N PRO A 170 -21.02 -9.07 2.92
CA PRO A 170 -22.10 -8.26 3.43
C PRO A 170 -22.02 -6.83 2.90
N THR A 171 -23.14 -6.28 2.42
CA THR A 171 -23.20 -4.91 1.89
C THR A 171 -22.77 -3.90 2.96
N VAL A 172 -23.13 -4.16 4.22
CA VAL A 172 -22.75 -3.34 5.37
C VAL A 172 -21.24 -3.27 5.53
N ASP A 173 -20.51 -4.38 5.38
CA ASP A 173 -19.06 -4.40 5.49
C ASP A 173 -18.42 -3.62 4.34
N ALA A 174 -18.96 -3.80 3.12
CA ALA A 174 -18.46 -3.12 1.94
C ALA A 174 -18.56 -1.58 2.03
N VAL A 175 -19.62 -1.04 2.65
CA VAL A 175 -19.79 0.41 2.79
C VAL A 175 -19.17 0.99 4.07
N GLN A 176 -18.97 0.19 5.11
CA GLN A 176 -18.42 0.65 6.39
C GLN A 176 -16.91 0.61 6.42
N ALA A 177 -16.28 -0.37 5.77
CA ALA A 177 -14.83 -0.49 5.74
C ALA A 177 -14.18 0.77 5.14
N PRO A 178 -13.22 1.40 5.84
CA PRO A 178 -12.46 2.51 5.27
C PRO A 178 -11.74 2.10 3.99
N GLU A 179 -11.68 3.02 3.02
CA GLU A 179 -11.00 2.77 1.75
C GLU A 179 -9.52 2.40 1.97
N SER A 180 -8.83 3.11 2.86
CA SER A 180 -7.44 2.84 3.23
C SER A 180 -7.24 1.40 3.70
N GLN A 181 -8.09 0.93 4.62
CA GLN A 181 -8.02 -0.44 5.13
C GLN A 181 -8.20 -1.49 4.02
N SER A 182 -9.08 -1.22 3.05
CA SER A 182 -9.31 -2.11 1.91
C SER A 182 -8.09 -2.17 0.99
N PHE A 183 -7.40 -1.04 0.78
CA PHE A 183 -6.16 -0.98 0.00
C PHE A 183 -4.97 -1.62 0.71
N ASP A 184 -4.84 -1.44 2.03
CA ASP A 184 -3.84 -2.16 2.83
C ASP A 184 -4.02 -3.68 2.72
N ARG A 185 -5.28 -4.16 2.80
CA ARG A 185 -5.62 -5.57 2.61
C ARG A 185 -5.25 -6.06 1.21
N LEU A 186 -5.60 -5.31 0.17
CA LEU A 186 -5.25 -5.63 -1.21
C LEU A 186 -3.73 -5.72 -1.40
N GLN A 187 -2.97 -4.79 -0.83
CA GLN A 187 -1.51 -4.80 -0.91
C GLN A 187 -0.92 -6.04 -0.22
N ALA A 188 -1.47 -6.46 0.92
CA ALA A 188 -1.06 -7.70 1.58
C ALA A 188 -1.33 -8.92 0.67
N ILE A 189 -2.52 -9.01 0.07
CA ILE A 189 -2.89 -10.09 -0.86
C ILE A 189 -1.92 -10.16 -2.04
N ASN A 190 -1.62 -9.02 -2.67
CA ASN A 190 -0.70 -8.95 -3.80
C ASN A 190 0.72 -9.42 -3.44
N GLN A 191 1.23 -9.03 -2.28
CA GLN A 191 2.54 -9.49 -1.80
C GLN A 191 2.58 -11.00 -1.58
N THR A 192 1.56 -11.56 -0.94
CA THR A 192 1.48 -13.02 -0.72
C THR A 192 1.39 -13.79 -2.04
N GLN A 193 0.63 -13.30 -3.02
CA GLN A 193 0.54 -13.94 -4.33
C GLN A 193 1.87 -13.87 -5.10
N ALA A 194 2.57 -12.73 -5.05
CA ALA A 194 3.89 -12.58 -5.66
C ALA A 194 4.90 -13.58 -5.09
N GLN A 195 4.99 -13.65 -3.75
CA GLN A 195 5.89 -14.59 -3.05
C GLN A 195 5.59 -16.05 -3.38
N THR A 196 4.31 -16.41 -3.46
CA THR A 196 3.89 -17.77 -3.82
C THR A 196 4.31 -18.12 -5.26
N ARG A 197 4.16 -17.18 -6.19
CA ARG A 197 4.56 -17.36 -7.59
C ARG A 197 6.06 -17.52 -7.76
N GLU A 198 6.85 -16.74 -7.01
CA GLU A 198 8.32 -16.84 -7.01
C GLU A 198 8.80 -18.20 -6.49
N GLN A 199 8.19 -18.72 -5.41
CA GLN A 199 8.50 -20.04 -4.86
C GLN A 199 8.17 -21.17 -5.84
N GLN A 200 7.01 -21.10 -6.52
CA GLN A 200 6.64 -22.09 -7.54
C GLN A 200 7.65 -22.12 -8.69
N GLN A 201 8.04 -20.96 -9.20
CA GLN A 201 9.04 -20.85 -10.28
C GLN A 201 10.42 -21.42 -9.88
N ALA A 202 10.84 -21.24 -8.62
CA ALA A 202 12.09 -21.82 -8.12
C ALA A 202 12.05 -23.36 -8.06
N LEU A 203 10.91 -23.93 -7.67
CA LEU A 203 10.69 -25.38 -7.64
C LEU A 203 10.68 -26.00 -9.05
N GLU A 204 10.03 -25.32 -10.01
CA GLU A 204 9.98 -25.79 -11.41
C GLU A 204 11.35 -25.78 -12.08
N GLN A 205 12.15 -24.73 -11.86
CA GLN A 205 13.54 -24.66 -12.37
C GLN A 205 14.42 -25.78 -11.80
N SER A 206 14.24 -26.10 -10.51
CA SER A 206 14.97 -27.19 -9.86
C SER A 206 14.61 -28.56 -10.45
N GLN A 207 13.34 -28.80 -10.80
CA GLN A 207 12.90 -30.05 -11.43
C GLN A 207 13.39 -30.18 -12.89
N GLN A 208 13.39 -29.07 -13.66
CA GLN A 208 13.90 -29.08 -15.03
C GLN A 208 15.42 -29.31 -15.10
N ALA A 209 16.19 -28.76 -14.16
CA ALA A 209 17.63 -28.98 -14.06
C ALA A 209 17.99 -30.46 -13.79
N VAL A 210 17.20 -31.16 -12.96
CA VAL A 210 17.40 -32.59 -12.67
C VAL A 210 17.05 -33.45 -13.89
N THR A 211 16.00 -33.09 -14.64
CA THR A 211 15.53 -33.88 -15.81
C THR A 211 16.48 -33.79 -17.00
N GLN A 212 17.16 -32.64 -17.20
CA GLN A 212 18.21 -32.51 -18.24
C GLN A 212 19.54 -33.19 -17.86
N ALA A 213 19.77 -33.47 -16.57
CA ALA A 213 20.96 -34.17 -16.09
C ALA A 213 20.89 -35.71 -16.25
N CYS A 214 19.79 -36.25 -16.79
CA CYS A 214 19.65 -37.67 -17.14
C CYS A 214 19.70 -37.90 -18.66
N PRO A 215 20.86 -37.78 -19.34
CA PRO A 215 20.99 -38.21 -20.71
C PRO A 215 21.05 -39.75 -20.81
N SER A 216 20.40 -40.25 -21.85
CA SER A 216 20.19 -41.65 -22.20
C SER A 216 21.45 -42.53 -22.14
N MET A 217 21.51 -43.44 -21.15
CA MET A 217 22.37 -44.63 -21.21
C MET A 217 21.55 -45.80 -21.74
N THR A 218 21.46 -45.98 -23.06
CA THR A 218 21.28 -47.32 -23.66
C THR A 218 21.78 -47.29 -25.10
N ARG A 219 22.96 -47.86 -25.33
CA ARG A 219 23.29 -48.63 -26.53
C ARG A 219 23.98 -49.90 -26.07
#